data_AF-A0A7S2XRB9-F1
#
_entry.id   AF-A0A7S2XRB9-F1
#
_cell.length_a   1.000
_cell.length_b   1.000
_cell.length_c   1.000
_cell.angle_alpha   90.00
_cell.angle_beta   90.00
_cell.angle_gamma   90.00
#
_symmetry.space_group_name_H-M   'P 1'
#
loop_
_entity.id
_entity.type
_entity.pdbx_description
1 polymer ?
#
loop_
_entity_poly.entity_id
_entity_poly.type
_entity_poly.pdbx_seq_one_letter_code
_entity_poly.pdbx_strand_id
1 'polypeptide(L)'
;DDALVRSVDAQLDYQPGAAKTDFAKRYGALAGKKVKTVAEAFSDFTVELKHPINALYKNAMTDLVGSTHLIVVNARFQRDSVWSLGVVSTLELILKSYPDPEIAADIRTAFCTSLGLNLEEIEAEAKIISDWAVGKTSDDVIAALKGEGDSQLATVTNAAKADEYWMYSRYFGIGLISVMDTIGLEMEKDKAYTVMENWVGIAMGKPYITACNDSDMY
;
A
#
# COMPACT_ATOMS: atom_id res chain seq x y z
N ASP A 1 -28.48 25.28 29.72
CA ASP A 1 -28.11 26.13 28.57
C ASP A 1 -26.62 26.41 28.41
N ASP A 2 -25.83 26.52 29.47
CA ASP A 2 -24.39 26.88 29.35
C ASP A 2 -23.51 25.80 28.67
N ALA A 3 -23.89 24.52 28.80
CA ALA A 3 -23.20 23.41 28.15
C ALA A 3 -23.47 23.34 26.63
N LEU A 4 -24.67 23.76 26.20
CA LEU A 4 -25.06 23.80 24.79
C LEU A 4 -24.32 24.92 24.06
N VAL A 5 -24.23 26.12 24.68
CA VAL A 5 -23.47 27.26 24.13
C VAL A 5 -21.99 26.92 23.96
N ARG A 6 -21.33 26.34 24.99
CA ARG A 6 -19.93 25.87 24.86
C ARG A 6 -19.73 24.81 23.77
N SER A 7 -20.69 23.91 23.59
CA SER A 7 -20.59 22.87 22.56
C SER A 7 -20.73 23.43 21.13
N VAL A 8 -21.56 24.47 20.97
CA VAL A 8 -21.76 25.17 19.70
C VAL A 8 -20.54 26.03 19.37
N ASP A 9 -19.98 26.75 20.36
CA ASP A 9 -18.77 27.55 20.19
C ASP A 9 -17.55 26.69 19.85
N ALA A 10 -17.40 25.52 20.49
CA ALA A 10 -16.34 24.56 20.17
C ALA A 10 -16.47 23.94 18.76
N GLN A 11 -17.69 23.84 18.24
CA GLN A 11 -17.95 23.39 16.85
C GLN A 11 -17.67 24.50 15.82
N LEU A 12 -17.85 25.78 16.19
CA LEU A 12 -17.58 26.93 15.33
C LEU A 12 -16.09 27.32 15.29
N ASP A 13 -15.34 27.04 16.37
CA ASP A 13 -13.89 27.29 16.46
C ASP A 13 -13.02 26.21 15.80
N TYR A 14 -13.59 25.07 15.40
CA TYR A 14 -12.83 24.04 14.71
C TYR A 14 -12.49 24.47 13.29
N GLN A 15 -11.25 24.95 13.12
CA GLN A 15 -10.65 25.22 11.82
C GLN A 15 -9.81 24.00 11.40
N PRO A 16 -10.19 23.26 10.33
CA PRO A 16 -9.38 22.16 9.81
C PRO A 16 -7.94 22.62 9.54
N GLY A 17 -6.96 21.93 10.13
CA GLY A 17 -5.54 22.29 9.98
C GLY A 17 -5.00 23.35 10.94
N ALA A 18 -5.80 23.91 11.86
CA ALA A 18 -5.35 24.88 12.86
C ALA A 18 -4.77 24.27 14.16
N ALA A 19 -4.78 22.94 14.28
CA ALA A 19 -4.15 22.25 15.39
C ALA A 19 -2.63 22.52 15.39
N LYS A 20 -2.04 22.79 16.56
CA LYS A 20 -0.58 23.01 16.70
C LYS A 20 0.13 21.71 17.04
N THR A 21 -0.06 20.68 16.23
CA THR A 21 0.61 19.37 16.36
C THR A 21 1.67 19.20 15.29
N ASP A 22 2.63 18.29 15.48
CA ASP A 22 3.65 17.99 14.47
C ASP A 22 3.02 17.38 13.20
N PHE A 23 1.94 16.62 13.34
CA PHE A 23 1.12 16.16 12.23
C PHE A 23 0.54 17.32 11.40
N ALA A 24 -0.05 18.32 12.06
CA ALA A 24 -0.61 19.48 11.38
C ALA A 24 0.48 20.38 10.76
N LYS A 25 1.68 20.47 11.35
CA LYS A 25 2.82 21.13 10.70
C LYS A 25 3.20 20.45 9.39
N ARG A 26 3.18 19.11 9.34
CA ARG A 26 3.56 18.34 8.15
C ARG A 26 2.48 18.30 7.07
N TYR A 27 1.22 18.12 7.46
CA TYR A 27 0.12 17.83 6.53
C TYR A 27 -1.00 18.89 6.53
N GLY A 28 -0.97 19.88 7.41
CA GLY A 28 -2.03 20.89 7.55
C GLY A 28 -2.25 21.71 6.28
N ALA A 29 -1.22 21.91 5.45
CA ALA A 29 -1.33 22.55 4.14
C ALA A 29 -2.18 21.75 3.12
N LEU A 30 -2.51 20.49 3.42
CA LEU A 30 -3.42 19.66 2.62
C LEU A 30 -4.88 19.80 3.09
N ALA A 31 -5.15 20.43 4.23
CA ALA A 31 -6.51 20.60 4.73
C ALA A 31 -7.36 21.41 3.73
N GLY A 32 -8.56 20.90 3.43
CA GLY A 32 -9.46 21.54 2.47
C GLY A 32 -9.04 21.40 0.99
N LYS A 33 -7.92 20.76 0.67
CA LYS A 33 -7.59 20.44 -0.73
C LYS A 33 -8.65 19.51 -1.29
N LYS A 34 -9.11 19.82 -2.51
CA LYS A 34 -10.01 18.94 -3.24
C LYS A 34 -9.25 17.68 -3.62
N VAL A 35 -9.70 16.55 -3.09
CA VAL A 35 -9.17 15.22 -3.39
C VAL A 35 -10.16 14.53 -4.32
N LYS A 36 -9.64 13.81 -5.30
CA LYS A 36 -10.44 12.95 -6.18
C LYS A 36 -11.25 11.96 -5.33
N THR A 37 -12.51 11.75 -5.66
CA THR A 37 -13.39 10.80 -4.99
C THR A 37 -13.19 9.39 -5.52
N VAL A 38 -13.61 8.38 -4.75
CA VAL A 38 -13.60 6.98 -5.21
C VAL A 38 -14.47 6.81 -6.48
N ALA A 39 -15.60 7.52 -6.58
CA ALA A 39 -16.47 7.47 -7.76
C ALA A 39 -15.78 8.04 -9.01
N GLU A 40 -15.01 9.12 -8.86
CA GLU A 40 -14.17 9.66 -9.95
C GLU A 40 -13.04 8.65 -10.30
N ALA A 41 -12.46 7.93 -9.34
CA ALA A 41 -11.47 6.89 -9.62
C ALA A 41 -12.05 5.72 -10.45
N PHE A 42 -13.25 5.26 -10.11
CA PHE A 42 -13.95 4.25 -10.90
C PHE A 42 -14.34 4.73 -12.29
N SER A 43 -14.74 6.00 -12.40
CA SER A 43 -15.07 6.61 -13.69
C SER A 43 -13.83 6.63 -14.59
N ASP A 44 -12.70 7.09 -14.08
CA ASP A 44 -11.44 7.13 -14.83
C ASP A 44 -10.95 5.72 -15.18
N PHE A 45 -11.07 4.75 -14.28
CA PHE A 45 -10.72 3.35 -14.57
C PHE A 45 -11.56 2.78 -15.72
N THR A 46 -12.86 3.06 -15.74
CA THR A 46 -13.76 2.60 -16.81
C THR A 46 -13.44 3.27 -18.14
N VAL A 47 -13.13 4.57 -18.10
CA VAL A 47 -12.76 5.35 -19.29
C VAL A 47 -11.43 4.86 -19.87
N GLU A 48 -10.44 4.58 -19.00
CA GLU A 48 -9.11 4.15 -19.43
C GLU A 48 -9.12 2.72 -19.97
N LEU A 49 -9.86 1.81 -19.33
CA LEU A 49 -9.91 0.41 -19.73
C LEU A 49 -10.54 0.19 -21.11
N LYS A 50 -11.52 1.02 -21.52
CA LYS A 50 -12.21 0.94 -22.84
C LYS A 50 -12.91 -0.39 -23.15
N HIS A 51 -12.88 -1.35 -22.24
CA HIS A 51 -13.45 -2.70 -22.37
C HIS A 51 -14.35 -3.02 -21.17
N PRO A 52 -15.43 -3.81 -21.36
CA PRO A 52 -16.16 -4.38 -20.24
C PRO A 52 -15.29 -5.40 -19.50
N ILE A 53 -15.26 -5.32 -18.18
CA ILE A 53 -14.58 -6.31 -17.34
C ILE A 53 -15.43 -7.57 -17.25
N ASN A 54 -14.79 -8.73 -17.33
CA ASN A 54 -15.45 -10.00 -17.07
C ASN A 54 -16.14 -9.98 -15.69
N ALA A 55 -17.41 -10.40 -15.64
CA ALA A 55 -18.23 -10.31 -14.43
C ALA A 55 -17.61 -10.99 -13.20
N LEU A 56 -16.81 -12.05 -13.38
CA LEU A 56 -16.12 -12.75 -12.29
C LEU A 56 -15.05 -11.90 -11.60
N TYR A 57 -14.46 -10.93 -12.33
CA TYR A 57 -13.38 -10.07 -11.85
C TYR A 57 -13.86 -8.68 -11.43
N LYS A 58 -15.07 -8.29 -11.83
CA LYS A 58 -15.60 -6.94 -11.64
C LYS A 58 -15.57 -6.48 -10.18
N ASN A 59 -15.99 -7.35 -9.25
CA ASN A 59 -16.01 -7.00 -7.82
C ASN A 59 -14.59 -6.85 -7.28
N ALA A 60 -13.70 -7.81 -7.58
CA ALA A 60 -12.30 -7.75 -7.17
C ALA A 60 -11.60 -6.47 -7.68
N MET A 61 -11.80 -6.12 -8.95
CA MET A 61 -11.21 -4.91 -9.51
C MET A 61 -11.81 -3.62 -8.93
N THR A 62 -13.12 -3.60 -8.65
CA THR A 62 -13.76 -2.46 -7.99
C THR A 62 -13.20 -2.27 -6.57
N ASP A 63 -13.04 -3.35 -5.82
CA ASP A 63 -12.46 -3.31 -4.48
C ASP A 63 -11.00 -2.87 -4.52
N LEU A 64 -10.20 -3.37 -5.47
CA LEU A 64 -8.81 -2.94 -5.66
C LEU A 64 -8.71 -1.45 -6.01
N VAL A 65 -9.44 -0.96 -7.02
CA VAL A 65 -9.37 0.46 -7.40
C VAL A 65 -9.83 1.34 -6.24
N GLY A 66 -10.92 0.98 -5.56
CA GLY A 66 -11.46 1.76 -4.45
C GLY A 66 -10.52 1.79 -3.24
N SER A 67 -10.01 0.62 -2.82
CA SER A 67 -9.09 0.54 -1.67
C SER A 67 -7.74 1.19 -1.95
N THR A 68 -7.20 1.04 -3.16
CA THR A 68 -5.94 1.69 -3.57
C THR A 68 -6.11 3.19 -3.65
N HIS A 69 -7.24 3.67 -4.16
CA HIS A 69 -7.56 5.11 -4.16
C HIS A 69 -7.46 5.71 -2.76
N LEU A 70 -8.08 5.05 -1.76
CA LEU A 70 -8.02 5.51 -0.36
C LEU A 70 -6.60 5.51 0.23
N ILE A 71 -5.74 4.60 -0.26
CA ILE A 71 -4.32 4.59 0.11
C ILE A 71 -3.63 5.81 -0.51
N VAL A 72 -3.68 5.96 -1.84
CA VAL A 72 -2.85 6.94 -2.56
C VAL A 72 -3.22 8.39 -2.26
N VAL A 73 -4.48 8.65 -1.91
CA VAL A 73 -4.93 10.00 -1.55
C VAL A 73 -4.73 10.33 -0.07
N ASN A 74 -4.27 9.39 0.75
CA ASN A 74 -3.98 9.66 2.15
C ASN A 74 -2.80 10.65 2.24
N ALA A 75 -2.95 11.69 3.06
CA ALA A 75 -1.89 12.68 3.27
C ALA A 75 -0.53 12.07 3.69
N ARG A 76 -0.56 10.94 4.41
CA ARG A 76 0.64 10.23 4.86
C ARG A 76 1.22 9.26 3.84
N PHE A 77 0.51 8.98 2.75
CA PHE A 77 0.96 8.01 1.77
C PHE A 77 2.28 8.46 1.15
N GLN A 78 3.24 7.53 1.15
CA GLN A 78 4.50 7.66 0.45
C GLN A 78 4.68 6.33 -0.29
N ARG A 79 4.81 6.39 -1.61
CA ARG A 79 5.10 5.21 -2.42
C ARG A 79 6.55 4.79 -2.17
N ASP A 80 6.76 3.50 -2.00
CA ASP A 80 8.06 2.88 -1.91
C ASP A 80 8.10 1.59 -2.73
N SER A 81 9.29 1.03 -2.94
CA SER A 81 9.47 -0.13 -3.80
C SER A 81 8.89 -1.44 -3.24
N VAL A 82 8.70 -1.56 -1.93
CA VAL A 82 8.02 -2.71 -1.31
C VAL A 82 6.52 -2.61 -1.59
N TRP A 83 5.96 -1.41 -1.45
CA TRP A 83 4.58 -1.12 -1.84
C TRP A 83 4.34 -1.42 -3.33
N SER A 84 5.24 -0.97 -4.21
CA SER A 84 5.13 -1.22 -5.65
C SER A 84 5.19 -2.71 -5.98
N LEU A 85 6.06 -3.48 -5.32
CA LEU A 85 6.06 -4.95 -5.43
C LEU A 85 4.70 -5.54 -5.03
N GLY A 86 4.12 -5.11 -3.91
CA GLY A 86 2.82 -5.62 -3.48
C GLY A 86 1.69 -5.31 -4.47
N VAL A 87 1.71 -4.13 -5.11
CA VAL A 87 0.74 -3.80 -6.17
C VAL A 87 0.89 -4.74 -7.36
N VAL A 88 2.12 -4.92 -7.87
CA VAL A 88 2.40 -5.80 -9.00
C VAL A 88 1.97 -7.23 -8.70
N SER A 89 2.40 -7.78 -7.56
CA SER A 89 2.07 -9.16 -7.17
C SER A 89 0.57 -9.36 -6.95
N THR A 90 -0.15 -8.36 -6.42
CA THR A 90 -1.62 -8.44 -6.30
C THR A 90 -2.30 -8.50 -7.67
N LEU A 91 -1.90 -7.63 -8.60
CA LEU A 91 -2.48 -7.61 -9.95
C LEU A 91 -2.15 -8.88 -10.71
N GLU A 92 -0.92 -9.38 -10.60
CA GLU A 92 -0.50 -10.65 -11.21
C GLU A 92 -1.31 -11.82 -10.66
N LEU A 93 -1.47 -11.92 -9.33
CA LEU A 93 -2.24 -12.99 -8.70
C LEU A 93 -3.70 -12.99 -9.15
N ILE A 94 -4.35 -11.82 -9.10
CA ILE A 94 -5.76 -11.68 -9.46
C ILE A 94 -5.98 -11.94 -10.95
N LEU A 95 -5.08 -11.49 -11.82
CA LEU A 95 -5.24 -11.58 -13.26
C LEU A 95 -4.60 -12.83 -13.88
N LYS A 96 -3.92 -13.68 -13.09
CA LYS A 96 -3.22 -14.89 -13.56
C LYS A 96 -4.05 -15.80 -14.47
N SER A 97 -5.34 -15.91 -14.16
CA SER A 97 -6.29 -16.75 -14.89
C SER A 97 -7.32 -15.95 -15.69
N TYR A 98 -7.08 -14.64 -15.89
CA TYR A 98 -8.00 -13.80 -16.65
C TYR A 98 -8.10 -14.33 -18.09
N PRO A 99 -9.32 -14.49 -18.67
CA PRO A 99 -9.50 -15.22 -19.93
C PRO A 99 -8.81 -14.60 -21.14
N ASP A 100 -8.62 -13.28 -21.14
CA ASP A 100 -8.04 -12.51 -22.23
C ASP A 100 -6.77 -11.78 -21.75
N PRO A 101 -5.57 -12.24 -22.17
CA PRO A 101 -4.31 -11.64 -21.73
C PRO A 101 -4.13 -10.17 -22.13
N GLU A 102 -4.68 -9.74 -23.27
CA GLU A 102 -4.57 -8.35 -23.72
C GLU A 102 -5.41 -7.45 -22.82
N ILE A 103 -6.66 -7.86 -22.55
CA ILE A 103 -7.52 -7.12 -21.61
C ILE A 103 -6.93 -7.16 -20.19
N ALA A 104 -6.28 -8.25 -19.77
CA ALA A 104 -5.59 -8.30 -18.48
C ALA A 104 -4.46 -7.25 -18.39
N ALA A 105 -3.69 -7.06 -19.47
CA ALA A 105 -2.67 -6.00 -19.53
C ALA A 105 -3.31 -4.60 -19.48
N ASP A 106 -4.40 -4.39 -20.22
CA ASP A 106 -5.14 -3.12 -20.20
C ASP A 106 -5.72 -2.82 -18.81
N ILE A 107 -6.19 -3.84 -18.08
CA ILE A 107 -6.65 -3.69 -16.69
C ILE A 107 -5.52 -3.17 -15.79
N ARG A 108 -4.30 -3.69 -15.92
CA ARG A 108 -3.14 -3.24 -15.10
C ARG A 108 -2.81 -1.77 -15.37
N THR A 109 -2.80 -1.40 -16.65
CA THR A 109 -2.57 -0.01 -17.09
C THR A 109 -3.68 0.91 -16.59
N ALA A 110 -4.94 0.56 -16.81
CA ALA A 110 -6.09 1.35 -16.38
C ALA A 110 -6.15 1.51 -14.86
N PHE A 111 -5.83 0.43 -14.12
CA PHE A 111 -5.73 0.48 -12.67
C PHE A 111 -4.73 1.55 -12.21
N CYS A 112 -3.49 1.52 -12.70
CA CYS A 112 -2.46 2.48 -12.29
C CYS A 112 -2.84 3.92 -12.73
N THR A 113 -3.17 4.11 -14.00
CA THR A 113 -3.46 5.43 -14.57
C THR A 113 -4.65 6.10 -13.88
N SER A 114 -5.72 5.35 -13.61
CA SER A 114 -6.91 5.89 -12.91
C SER A 114 -6.63 6.35 -11.48
N LEU A 115 -5.53 5.91 -10.89
CA LEU A 115 -5.10 6.25 -9.53
C LEU A 115 -3.98 7.31 -9.53
N GLY A 116 -3.65 7.89 -10.70
CA GLY A 116 -2.56 8.85 -10.85
C GLY A 116 -1.18 8.22 -10.72
N LEU A 117 -1.08 6.92 -10.98
CA LEU A 117 0.16 6.15 -10.94
C LEU A 117 0.63 5.81 -12.36
N ASN A 118 1.91 5.47 -12.48
CA ASN A 118 2.50 4.99 -13.73
C ASN A 118 2.88 3.51 -13.58
N LEU A 119 2.34 2.65 -14.45
CA LEU A 119 2.58 1.20 -14.38
C LEU A 119 4.06 0.84 -14.57
N GLU A 120 4.74 1.45 -15.55
CA GLU A 120 6.15 1.16 -15.83
C GLU A 120 7.06 1.54 -14.64
N GLU A 121 6.79 2.67 -13.99
CA GLU A 121 7.52 3.06 -12.76
C GLU A 121 7.28 2.07 -11.61
N ILE A 122 6.04 1.65 -11.41
CA ILE A 122 5.68 0.68 -10.37
C ILE A 122 6.37 -0.67 -10.64
N GLU A 123 6.35 -1.14 -11.88
CA GLU A 123 7.02 -2.39 -12.27
C GLU A 123 8.54 -2.30 -12.11
N ALA A 124 9.14 -1.16 -12.49
CA ALA A 124 10.57 -0.94 -12.32
C ALA A 124 10.98 -0.95 -10.83
N GLU A 125 10.20 -0.29 -9.98
CA GLU A 125 10.43 -0.28 -8.52
C GLU A 125 10.24 -1.65 -7.88
N ALA A 126 9.17 -2.37 -8.27
CA ALA A 126 8.91 -3.73 -7.81
C ALA A 126 10.09 -4.65 -8.15
N LYS A 127 10.62 -4.51 -9.37
CA LYS A 127 11.73 -5.32 -9.86
C LYS A 127 13.00 -5.18 -9.02
N ILE A 128 13.26 -3.99 -8.47
CA ILE A 128 14.42 -3.76 -7.59
C ILE A 128 14.38 -4.69 -6.36
N ILE A 129 13.20 -4.80 -5.74
CA ILE A 129 13.03 -5.65 -4.54
C ILE A 129 13.01 -7.13 -4.93
N SER A 130 12.27 -7.50 -5.98
CA SER A 130 12.17 -8.91 -6.39
C SER A 130 13.52 -9.47 -6.83
N ASP A 131 14.31 -8.72 -7.62
CA ASP A 131 15.63 -9.15 -8.06
C ASP A 131 16.60 -9.27 -6.87
N TRP A 132 16.55 -8.33 -5.93
CA TRP A 132 17.38 -8.38 -4.74
C TRP A 132 17.07 -9.59 -3.86
N ALA A 133 15.80 -10.00 -3.77
CA ALA A 133 15.36 -11.14 -2.97
C ALA A 133 15.83 -12.50 -3.52
N VAL A 134 16.10 -12.61 -4.83
CA VAL A 134 16.55 -13.87 -5.44
C VAL A 134 17.86 -14.35 -4.79
N GLY A 135 17.82 -15.58 -4.25
CA GLY A 135 18.98 -16.20 -3.60
C GLY A 135 19.29 -15.68 -2.20
N LYS A 136 18.42 -14.85 -1.61
CA LYS A 136 18.53 -14.42 -0.22
C LYS A 136 17.98 -15.45 0.74
N THR A 137 18.51 -15.43 1.96
CA THR A 137 17.99 -16.20 3.10
C THR A 137 17.06 -15.34 3.95
N SER A 138 16.31 -15.97 4.85
CA SER A 138 15.50 -15.23 5.83
C SER A 138 16.34 -14.27 6.69
N ASP A 139 17.56 -14.67 7.05
CA ASP A 139 18.47 -13.84 7.84
C ASP A 139 18.93 -12.58 7.07
N ASP A 140 19.18 -12.71 5.76
CA ASP A 140 19.50 -11.55 4.90
C ASP A 140 18.34 -10.56 4.85
N VAL A 141 17.10 -11.06 4.76
CA VAL A 141 15.90 -10.22 4.77
C VAL A 141 15.70 -9.54 6.12
N ILE A 142 15.89 -10.28 7.22
CA ILE A 142 15.80 -9.72 8.58
C ILE A 142 16.86 -8.63 8.79
N ALA A 143 18.09 -8.82 8.32
CA ALA A 143 19.14 -7.80 8.40
C ALA A 143 18.73 -6.52 7.66
N ALA A 144 18.23 -6.64 6.42
CA ALA A 144 17.71 -5.50 5.68
C ALA A 144 16.52 -4.82 6.41
N LEU A 145 15.59 -5.59 6.98
CA LEU A 145 14.46 -5.07 7.75
C LEU A 145 14.85 -4.51 9.13
N LYS A 146 16.06 -4.73 9.61
CA LYS A 146 16.64 -3.97 10.73
C LYS A 146 17.19 -2.62 10.28
N GLY A 147 17.34 -2.42 8.97
CA GLY A 147 17.96 -1.25 8.35
C GLY A 147 19.45 -1.44 8.07
N GLU A 148 19.95 -2.68 8.09
CA GLU A 148 21.36 -3.01 7.87
C GLU A 148 21.65 -3.19 6.37
N GLY A 149 22.86 -2.82 5.95
CA GLY A 149 23.29 -2.90 4.55
C GLY A 149 22.84 -1.72 3.69
N ASP A 150 22.97 -1.88 2.38
CA ASP A 150 22.73 -0.86 1.35
C ASP A 150 21.61 -1.23 0.38
N SER A 151 20.83 -2.28 0.69
CA SER A 151 19.72 -2.70 -0.17
C SER A 151 18.61 -1.66 -0.20
N GLN A 152 17.81 -1.73 -1.27
CA GLN A 152 16.60 -0.91 -1.36
C GLN A 152 15.62 -1.25 -0.23
N LEU A 153 15.52 -2.52 0.20
CA LEU A 153 14.70 -2.91 1.35
C LEU A 153 15.19 -2.25 2.65
N ALA A 154 16.50 -2.18 2.88
CA ALA A 154 17.07 -1.48 4.03
C ALA A 154 16.79 0.03 3.98
N THR A 155 16.86 0.63 2.80
CA THR A 155 16.54 2.05 2.58
C THR A 155 15.07 2.35 2.92
N VAL A 156 14.13 1.58 2.38
CA VAL A 156 12.69 1.71 2.68
C VAL A 156 12.42 1.51 4.17
N THR A 157 13.08 0.52 4.77
CA THR A 157 12.93 0.21 6.19
C THR A 157 13.41 1.35 7.08
N ASN A 158 14.59 1.92 6.79
CA ASN A 158 15.12 3.05 7.54
C ASN A 158 14.22 4.28 7.43
N ALA A 159 13.67 4.55 6.24
CA ALA A 159 12.69 5.63 6.06
C ALA A 159 11.42 5.39 6.89
N ALA A 160 10.88 4.17 6.88
CA ALA A 160 9.71 3.82 7.68
C ALA A 160 9.98 3.95 9.19
N LYS A 161 11.14 3.47 9.66
CA LYS A 161 11.57 3.53 11.07
C LYS A 161 11.75 4.96 11.56
N ALA A 162 12.31 5.83 10.72
CA ALA A 162 12.55 7.24 11.04
C ALA A 162 11.27 8.10 11.03
N ASP A 163 10.17 7.62 10.45
CA ASP A 163 8.94 8.39 10.30
C ASP A 163 7.84 7.92 11.28
N GLU A 164 7.51 8.78 12.26
CA GLU A 164 6.41 8.59 13.21
C GLU A 164 5.04 8.51 12.50
N TYR A 165 4.89 9.25 11.40
CA TYR A 165 3.66 9.30 10.61
C TYR A 165 3.69 8.38 9.41
N TRP A 166 4.65 7.45 9.36
CA TRP A 166 4.66 6.40 8.35
C TRP A 166 3.31 5.69 8.31
N MET A 167 2.79 5.51 7.10
CA MET A 167 1.52 4.85 6.88
C MET A 167 1.76 3.46 6.31
N TYR A 168 1.41 2.46 7.11
CA TYR A 168 1.23 1.11 6.61
C TYR A 168 0.08 1.07 5.58
N SER A 169 0.23 0.25 4.55
CA SER A 169 -0.88 -0.16 3.69
C SER A 169 -0.71 -1.62 3.29
N ARG A 170 -1.82 -2.25 2.86
CA ARG A 170 -1.84 -3.68 2.53
C ARG A 170 -0.78 -4.10 1.52
N TYR A 171 -0.43 -3.22 0.58
CA TYR A 171 0.56 -3.51 -0.45
C TYR A 171 1.98 -3.58 0.12
N PHE A 172 2.26 -2.91 1.24
CA PHE A 172 3.54 -3.11 1.92
C PHE A 172 3.64 -4.54 2.48
N GLY A 173 2.57 -5.02 3.14
CA GLY A 173 2.48 -6.41 3.62
C GLY A 173 2.59 -7.42 2.50
N ILE A 174 1.79 -7.24 1.44
CA ILE A 174 1.82 -8.13 0.26
C ILE A 174 3.20 -8.13 -0.39
N GLY A 175 3.87 -6.98 -0.51
CA GLY A 175 5.25 -6.92 -1.01
C GLY A 175 6.23 -7.75 -0.17
N LEU A 176 6.10 -7.74 1.16
CA LEU A 176 6.89 -8.62 2.03
C LEU A 176 6.51 -10.10 1.88
N ILE A 177 5.23 -10.42 1.64
CA ILE A 177 4.81 -11.81 1.34
C ILE A 177 5.42 -12.27 0.02
N SER A 178 5.48 -11.41 -0.99
CA SER A 178 6.14 -11.73 -2.26
C SER A 178 7.64 -11.95 -2.09
N VAL A 179 8.29 -11.23 -1.18
CA VAL A 179 9.69 -11.53 -0.78
C VAL A 179 9.77 -12.89 -0.09
N MET A 180 8.85 -13.20 0.83
CA MET A 180 8.76 -14.48 1.53
C MET A 180 8.66 -15.67 0.56
N ASP A 181 7.76 -15.57 -0.43
CA ASP A 181 7.61 -16.56 -1.50
C ASP A 181 8.89 -16.69 -2.33
N THR A 182 9.52 -15.57 -2.70
CA THR A 182 10.77 -15.54 -3.48
C THR A 182 11.92 -16.28 -2.79
N ILE A 183 12.02 -16.17 -1.46
CA ILE A 183 13.06 -16.85 -0.67
C ILE A 183 12.66 -18.28 -0.23
N GLY A 184 11.49 -18.77 -0.69
CA GLY A 184 11.02 -20.13 -0.44
C GLY A 184 10.59 -20.39 1.00
N LEU A 185 10.15 -19.36 1.74
CA LEU A 185 9.56 -19.54 3.05
C LEU A 185 8.12 -20.03 2.92
N GLU A 186 7.70 -20.83 3.90
CA GLU A 186 6.38 -21.44 3.90
C GLU A 186 5.28 -20.45 4.28
N MET A 187 4.28 -20.31 3.42
CA MET A 187 3.18 -19.35 3.57
C MET A 187 1.93 -19.94 4.27
N GLU A 188 2.05 -21.06 4.98
CA GLU A 188 0.97 -21.51 5.85
C GLU A 188 0.71 -20.46 6.95
N LYS A 189 -0.57 -20.16 7.22
CA LYS A 189 -1.01 -19.08 8.11
C LYS A 189 -0.17 -18.91 9.39
N ASP A 190 -0.04 -19.98 10.19
CA ASP A 190 0.67 -19.90 11.48
C ASP A 190 2.17 -19.57 11.31
N LYS A 191 2.76 -20.02 10.19
CA LYS A 191 4.17 -19.75 9.86
C LYS A 191 4.33 -18.33 9.31
N ALA A 192 3.45 -17.91 8.40
CA ALA A 192 3.44 -16.55 7.84
C ALA A 192 3.26 -15.48 8.93
N TYR A 193 2.38 -15.71 9.90
CA TYR A 193 2.19 -14.81 11.05
C TYR A 193 3.46 -14.66 11.87
N THR A 194 4.15 -15.77 12.16
CA THR A 194 5.41 -15.77 12.90
C THR A 194 6.50 -15.01 12.13
N VAL A 195 6.58 -15.19 10.82
CA VAL A 195 7.53 -14.45 9.97
C VAL A 195 7.20 -12.95 9.96
N MET A 196 5.93 -12.57 9.79
CA MET A 196 5.51 -11.17 9.79
C MET A 196 5.70 -10.48 11.14
N GLU A 197 5.48 -11.17 12.25
CA GLU A 197 5.80 -10.66 13.59
C GLU A 197 7.30 -10.37 13.72
N ASN A 198 8.14 -11.31 13.28
CA ASN A 198 9.59 -11.12 13.32
C ASN A 198 10.06 -9.98 12.39
N TRP A 199 9.50 -9.90 11.19
CA TRP A 199 9.90 -8.93 10.17
C TRP A 199 9.39 -7.52 10.48
N VAL A 200 8.09 -7.36 10.71
CA VAL A 200 7.47 -6.04 10.92
C VAL A 200 7.50 -5.64 12.39
N GLY A 201 7.20 -6.57 13.30
CA GLY A 201 7.14 -6.30 14.74
C GLY A 201 8.53 -6.11 15.35
N ILE A 202 9.43 -7.07 15.15
CA ILE A 202 10.73 -7.09 15.82
C ILE A 202 11.79 -6.31 15.03
N ALA A 203 11.99 -6.60 13.74
CA ALA A 203 13.07 -5.98 12.96
C ALA A 203 12.78 -4.51 12.61
N MET A 204 11.56 -4.22 12.12
CA MET A 204 11.14 -2.85 11.83
C MET A 204 10.67 -2.08 13.07
N GLY A 205 10.21 -2.74 14.13
CA GLY A 205 9.64 -2.05 15.29
C GLY A 205 8.30 -1.36 14.98
N LYS A 206 7.50 -1.92 14.06
CA LYS A 206 6.20 -1.37 13.63
C LYS A 206 5.04 -2.32 14.00
N PRO A 207 3.80 -1.81 14.12
CA PRO A 207 2.64 -2.67 14.35
C PRO A 207 2.49 -3.72 13.23
N TYR A 208 2.42 -5.00 13.60
CA TYR A 208 2.53 -6.11 12.65
C TYR A 208 1.22 -6.88 12.40
N ILE A 209 0.20 -6.72 13.27
CA ILE A 209 -1.06 -7.47 13.16
C ILE A 209 -1.74 -7.28 11.80
N THR A 210 -1.69 -6.08 11.23
CA THR A 210 -2.23 -5.83 9.89
C THR A 210 -1.45 -6.59 8.82
N ALA A 211 -0.12 -6.66 8.92
CA ALA A 211 0.71 -7.43 7.99
C ALA A 211 0.45 -8.95 8.09
N CYS A 212 0.19 -9.46 9.29
CA CYS A 212 -0.25 -10.85 9.45
C CYS A 212 -1.59 -11.07 8.74
N ASN A 213 -2.58 -10.20 8.94
CA ASN A 213 -3.88 -10.35 8.28
C ASN A 213 -3.81 -10.22 6.76
N ASP A 214 -2.85 -9.47 6.21
CA ASP A 214 -2.65 -9.39 4.76
C ASP A 214 -2.17 -10.73 4.19
N SER A 215 -1.44 -11.55 4.98
CA SER A 215 -1.07 -12.93 4.57
C SER A 215 -2.23 -13.90 4.53
N ASP A 216 -3.30 -13.65 5.28
CA ASP A 216 -4.53 -14.45 5.18
C ASP A 216 -5.31 -14.15 3.88
N MET A 217 -5.05 -13.00 3.26
CA MET A 217 -5.79 -12.51 2.09
C MET A 217 -5.02 -12.66 0.76
N TYR A 218 -3.75 -13.08 0.84
CA TYR A 218 -2.88 -13.38 -0.30
C TYR A 218 -2.91 -14.88 -0.61
#